data_AF-A0A353MGD0-F1
#
_entry.id   AF-A0A353MGD0-F1
#
_cell.length_a   1.000
_cell.length_b   1.000
_cell.length_c   1.000
_cell.angle_alpha   90.00
_cell.angle_beta   90.00
_cell.angle_gamma   90.00
#
_symmetry.space_group_name_H-M   'P 1'
#
loop_
_entity.id
_entity.type
_entity.pdbx_description
1 polymer ?
#
loop_
_entity_poly.entity_id
_entity_poly.type
_entity_poly.pdbx_seq_one_letter_code
_entity_poly.pdbx_strand_id
1 'polypeptide(L)'
;MKKLLVVMLMLYPLSAVAETYQWTDEGGTVNFAEDLGKVPKKYRKKAKLVGEESGAPQITETIEPVPGKAKVDKVDEDQKGKKLYGGKDEGTWRKDFLTARYDLQQSESALADLRGRLSDTTKMSRSEYLSIQTSIKHAEGIVQQRQKKLEQLRESADRSAVPKELRQ
;
A
#
# COMPACT_ATOMS: atom_id res chain seq x y z
N MET A 1 -31.27 -40.47 19.15
CA MET A 1 -30.75 -40.36 17.76
C MET A 1 -31.11 -39.03 17.07
N LYS A 2 -32.21 -38.33 17.42
CA LYS A 2 -32.56 -37.02 16.81
C LYS A 2 -31.67 -35.83 17.24
N LYS A 3 -31.11 -35.83 18.46
CA LYS A 3 -30.25 -34.72 18.95
C LYS A 3 -28.85 -34.69 18.30
N LEU A 4 -28.36 -35.84 17.81
CA LEU A 4 -27.05 -35.95 17.17
C LEU A 4 -27.07 -35.39 15.73
N LEU A 5 -28.24 -35.44 15.07
CA LEU A 5 -28.45 -34.90 13.73
C LEU A 5 -28.46 -33.36 13.69
N VAL A 6 -28.91 -32.70 14.77
CA VAL A 6 -28.94 -31.23 14.87
C VAL A 6 -27.53 -30.64 15.05
N VAL A 7 -26.66 -31.33 15.80
CA VAL A 7 -25.25 -30.92 15.97
C VAL A 7 -24.47 -31.08 14.67
N MET A 8 -24.76 -32.13 13.88
CA MET A 8 -24.15 -32.35 12.57
C MET A 8 -24.50 -31.24 11.57
N LEU A 9 -25.71 -30.68 11.64
CA LEU A 9 -26.17 -29.62 10.71
C LEU A 9 -25.50 -28.26 10.98
N MET A 10 -25.04 -28.01 12.21
CA MET A 10 -24.39 -26.75 12.59
C MET A 10 -22.92 -26.64 12.15
N LEU A 11 -22.33 -27.74 11.68
CA LEU A 11 -20.92 -27.80 11.24
C LEU A 11 -20.73 -27.39 9.78
N TYR A 12 -21.76 -26.89 9.10
CA TYR A 12 -21.62 -26.41 7.72
C TYR A 12 -20.88 -25.07 7.70
N PRO A 13 -19.66 -24.99 7.11
CA PRO A 13 -19.02 -23.70 6.88
C PRO A 13 -19.83 -22.95 5.82
N LEU A 14 -20.48 -21.86 6.21
CA LEU A 14 -20.99 -20.88 5.27
C LEU A 14 -19.78 -20.16 4.67
N SER A 15 -19.39 -20.55 3.46
CA SER A 15 -18.40 -19.80 2.67
C SER A 15 -18.98 -18.42 2.36
N ALA A 16 -18.56 -17.40 3.09
CA ALA A 16 -18.87 -16.02 2.75
C ALA A 16 -18.01 -15.63 1.55
N VAL A 17 -18.63 -15.56 0.36
CA VAL A 17 -18.00 -15.03 -0.85
C VAL A 17 -18.17 -13.52 -0.81
N ALA A 18 -17.10 -12.81 -0.46
CA ALA A 18 -17.05 -11.35 -0.56
C ALA A 18 -16.29 -10.97 -1.84
N GLU A 19 -16.98 -10.32 -2.76
CA GLU A 19 -16.39 -9.78 -3.98
C GLU A 19 -15.51 -8.57 -3.62
N THR A 20 -14.20 -8.79 -3.53
CA THR A 20 -13.26 -7.69 -3.27
C THR A 20 -12.77 -7.12 -4.59
N TYR A 21 -12.92 -5.82 -4.79
CA TYR A 21 -12.46 -5.06 -5.94
C TYR A 21 -11.15 -4.37 -5.62
N GLN A 22 -10.15 -4.51 -6.48
CA GLN A 22 -8.85 -3.86 -6.37
C GLN A 22 -8.67 -2.85 -7.51
N TRP A 23 -8.20 -1.63 -7.20
CA TRP A 23 -7.78 -0.67 -8.21
C TRP A 23 -6.52 0.09 -7.80
N THR A 24 -5.79 0.59 -8.79
CA THR A 24 -4.64 1.48 -8.58
C THR A 24 -5.06 2.91 -8.90
N ASP A 25 -4.78 3.83 -7.98
CA ASP A 25 -5.06 5.25 -8.19
C ASP A 25 -3.95 5.97 -8.99
N GLU A 26 -4.14 7.26 -9.26
CA GLU A 26 -3.17 8.10 -9.99
C GLU A 26 -1.84 8.27 -9.24
N GLY A 27 -1.82 8.08 -7.92
CA GLY A 27 -0.61 8.10 -7.09
C GLY A 27 0.19 6.79 -7.18
N GLY A 28 -0.42 5.72 -7.68
CA GLY A 28 0.14 4.37 -7.69
C GLY A 28 -0.18 3.56 -6.44
N THR A 29 -1.09 4.02 -5.59
CA THR A 29 -1.54 3.29 -4.40
C THR A 29 -2.62 2.28 -4.78
N VAL A 30 -2.43 1.03 -4.33
CA VAL A 30 -3.39 -0.05 -4.52
C VAL A 30 -4.45 0.03 -3.43
N ASN A 31 -5.71 0.13 -3.83
CA ASN A 31 -6.86 0.24 -2.95
C ASN A 31 -7.79 -0.97 -3.15
N PHE A 32 -8.53 -1.31 -2.10
CA PHE A 32 -9.48 -2.42 -2.06
C PHE A 32 -10.85 -1.94 -1.61
N ALA A 33 -11.92 -2.52 -2.16
CA ALA A 33 -13.29 -2.27 -1.76
C ALA A 33 -14.13 -3.54 -1.85
N GLU A 34 -15.05 -3.73 -0.93
CA GLU A 34 -15.96 -4.89 -0.89
C GLU A 34 -17.17 -4.75 -1.85
N ASP A 35 -17.28 -3.60 -2.53
CA ASP A 35 -18.37 -3.30 -3.47
C ASP A 35 -17.88 -2.33 -4.56
N LEU A 36 -18.26 -2.57 -5.81
CA LEU A 36 -18.01 -1.69 -6.94
C LEU A 36 -18.59 -0.28 -6.72
N GLY A 37 -19.66 -0.15 -5.93
CA GLY A 37 -20.24 1.12 -5.51
C GLY A 37 -19.26 2.01 -4.73
N LYS A 38 -18.38 1.39 -3.94
CA LYS A 38 -17.36 2.06 -3.11
C LYS A 38 -16.11 2.45 -3.89
N VAL A 39 -15.90 1.88 -5.08
CA VAL A 39 -14.84 2.30 -6.00
C VAL A 39 -15.21 3.66 -6.61
N PRO A 40 -14.31 4.67 -6.59
CA PRO A 40 -14.55 5.95 -7.25
C PRO A 40 -14.87 5.76 -8.74
N LYS A 41 -15.85 6.52 -9.27
CA LYS A 41 -16.36 6.37 -10.66
C LYS A 41 -15.24 6.32 -11.72
N LYS A 42 -14.16 7.07 -11.52
CA LYS A 42 -13.00 7.12 -12.40
C LYS A 42 -12.19 5.81 -12.48
N TYR A 43 -12.26 4.96 -11.46
CA TYR A 43 -11.51 3.71 -11.37
C TYR A 43 -12.37 2.46 -11.52
N ARG A 44 -13.70 2.57 -11.54
CA ARG A 44 -14.62 1.41 -11.69
C ARG A 44 -14.33 0.58 -12.94
N LYS A 45 -13.96 1.22 -14.06
CA LYS A 45 -13.60 0.53 -15.31
C LYS A 45 -12.23 -0.18 -15.25
N LYS A 46 -11.40 0.15 -14.26
CA LYS A 46 -10.04 -0.40 -14.07
C LYS A 46 -9.94 -1.29 -12.83
N ALA A 47 -11.02 -1.40 -12.06
CA ALA A 47 -11.07 -2.24 -10.88
C ALA A 47 -11.16 -3.71 -11.30
N LYS A 48 -10.34 -4.56 -10.68
CA LYS A 48 -10.32 -6.01 -10.91
C LYS A 48 -10.90 -6.74 -9.71
N LEU A 49 -11.63 -7.83 -9.94
CA LEU A 49 -12.11 -8.70 -8.87
C LEU A 49 -10.93 -9.53 -8.33
N VAL A 50 -10.69 -9.47 -7.03
CA VAL A 50 -9.66 -10.24 -6.35
C VAL A 50 -10.17 -11.68 -6.25
N GLY A 51 -9.58 -12.58 -7.03
CA GLY A 51 -9.96 -14.01 -7.10
C GLY A 51 -10.43 -14.48 -8.48
N GLU A 52 -10.65 -13.57 -9.44
CA GLU A 52 -10.86 -13.95 -10.84
C GLU A 52 -9.49 -14.11 -11.52
N GLU A 53 -8.90 -15.30 -11.42
CA GLU A 53 -7.85 -15.74 -12.35
C GLU A 53 -8.49 -16.11 -13.70
N SER A 54 -9.01 -15.11 -14.42
CA SER A 54 -9.34 -15.27 -15.82
C SER A 54 -8.20 -14.72 -16.67
N GLY A 55 -7.33 -15.65 -17.08
CA GLY A 55 -6.55 -15.54 -18.32
C GLY A 55 -5.34 -14.61 -18.31
N ALA A 56 -4.18 -15.22 -18.60
CA ALA A 56 -2.98 -14.69 -19.23
C ALA A 56 -2.97 -13.19 -19.62
N PRO A 57 -1.84 -12.46 -19.42
CA PRO A 57 -1.66 -11.17 -20.05
C PRO A 57 -1.54 -11.37 -21.56
N GLN A 58 -2.67 -11.38 -22.26
CA GLN A 58 -2.67 -11.05 -23.68
C GLN A 58 -2.33 -9.57 -23.75
N ILE A 59 -1.13 -9.33 -24.29
CA ILE A 59 -0.78 -8.09 -24.97
C ILE A 59 -1.82 -7.95 -26.08
N THR A 60 -2.94 -7.32 -25.76
CA THR A 60 -3.91 -6.91 -26.76
C THR A 60 -3.50 -5.54 -27.24
N GLU A 61 -2.58 -5.58 -28.19
CA GLU A 61 -2.47 -4.62 -29.27
C GLU A 61 -3.84 -4.56 -29.96
N THR A 62 -4.74 -3.69 -29.49
CA THR A 62 -5.90 -3.25 -30.29
C THR A 62 -5.58 -1.88 -30.84
N ILE A 63 -4.89 -1.94 -31.99
CA ILE A 63 -5.04 -0.97 -33.05
C ILE A 63 -6.48 -1.12 -33.56
N GLU A 64 -7.31 -0.08 -33.43
CA GLU A 64 -8.40 0.16 -34.37
C GLU A 64 -8.23 1.52 -35.04
N PRO A 65 -8.54 1.62 -36.35
CA PRO A 65 -7.94 2.59 -37.26
C PRO A 65 -8.87 3.78 -37.48
N VAL A 66 -8.34 5.00 -37.34
CA VAL A 66 -8.98 6.22 -37.87
C VAL A 66 -8.20 6.67 -39.11
N PRO A 67 -8.85 6.85 -40.28
CA PRO A 67 -8.14 7.13 -41.51
C PRO A 67 -7.68 8.60 -41.56
N GLY A 68 -6.37 8.78 -41.70
CA GLY A 68 -5.76 9.82 -42.52
C GLY A 68 -5.90 11.29 -42.10
N LYS A 69 -4.88 11.80 -41.39
CA LYS A 69 -3.91 12.75 -41.98
C LYS A 69 -2.70 12.94 -41.06
N ALA A 70 -1.53 12.85 -41.68
CA ALA A 70 -0.23 12.80 -41.06
C ALA A 70 0.24 14.12 -40.44
N LYS A 71 0.83 14.00 -39.24
CA LYS A 71 2.10 14.60 -38.77
C LYS A 71 2.67 13.55 -37.81
N VAL A 72 3.60 12.68 -38.22
CA VAL A 72 5.05 12.93 -38.27
C VAL A 72 5.53 13.78 -37.08
N ASP A 73 6.28 13.09 -36.22
CA ASP A 73 7.16 13.57 -35.15
C ASP A 73 6.51 14.21 -33.90
N LYS A 74 6.22 13.34 -32.92
CA LYS A 74 7.05 13.24 -31.71
C LYS A 74 6.74 11.95 -30.98
N VAL A 75 7.63 10.98 -31.20
CA VAL A 75 8.01 10.06 -30.14
C VAL A 75 8.60 10.99 -29.06
N ASP A 76 7.84 11.37 -28.04
CA ASP A 76 8.43 11.85 -26.78
C ASP A 76 9.07 10.59 -26.18
N GLU A 77 10.32 10.22 -26.51
CA GLU A 77 11.55 10.89 -26.08
C GLU A 77 11.52 11.28 -24.59
N ASP A 78 11.00 10.36 -23.76
CA ASP A 78 11.40 10.25 -22.35
C ASP A 78 11.75 8.80 -21.96
N GLN A 79 12.08 7.98 -22.97
CA GLN A 79 12.88 6.77 -22.79
C GLN A 79 14.38 7.09 -22.85
N LYS A 80 14.79 8.16 -22.17
CA LYS A 80 16.18 8.40 -21.82
C LYS A 80 16.57 7.30 -20.84
N GLY A 81 17.04 6.16 -21.37
CA GLY A 81 17.38 4.91 -20.68
C GLY A 81 17.08 4.89 -19.19
N LYS A 82 15.85 4.52 -18.80
CA LYS A 82 15.50 4.37 -17.38
C LYS A 82 16.39 3.28 -16.81
N LYS A 83 17.45 3.69 -16.11
CA LYS A 83 18.35 2.77 -15.44
C LYS A 83 17.54 1.99 -14.43
N LEU A 84 17.50 0.68 -14.62
CA LEU A 84 16.86 -0.24 -13.70
C LEU A 84 17.90 -0.63 -12.65
N TYR A 85 17.54 -0.49 -11.38
CA TYR A 85 18.36 -0.86 -10.25
C TYR A 85 17.67 -2.01 -9.53
N GLY A 86 18.24 -3.20 -9.60
CA GLY A 86 17.64 -4.40 -9.01
C GLY A 86 16.25 -4.73 -9.56
N GLY A 87 15.98 -4.40 -10.83
CA GLY A 87 14.69 -4.63 -11.49
C GLY A 87 13.62 -3.56 -11.23
N LYS A 88 13.92 -2.52 -10.44
CA LYS A 88 13.04 -1.37 -10.22
C LYS A 88 13.59 -0.11 -10.89
N ASP A 89 12.72 0.77 -11.35
CA ASP A 89 13.10 2.08 -11.89
C ASP A 89 13.43 3.10 -10.77
N GLU A 90 14.12 4.18 -11.15
CA GLU A 90 14.52 5.27 -10.25
C GLU A 90 13.33 5.95 -9.55
N GLY A 91 12.21 6.09 -10.26
CA GLY A 91 10.99 6.70 -9.73
C GLY A 91 10.38 5.86 -8.62
N THR A 92 10.34 4.54 -8.80
CA THR A 92 9.89 3.60 -7.78
C THR A 92 10.79 3.64 -6.55
N TRP A 93 12.12 3.63 -6.72
CA TRP A 93 13.04 3.77 -5.59
C TRP A 93 12.83 5.07 -4.81
N ARG A 94 12.70 6.21 -5.51
CA ARG A 94 12.43 7.50 -4.88
C ARG A 94 11.13 7.49 -4.09
N LYS A 95 10.05 6.94 -4.66
CA LYS A 95 8.75 6.81 -3.99
C LYS A 95 8.84 5.93 -2.74
N ASP A 96 9.54 4.80 -2.81
CA ASP A 96 9.73 3.89 -1.69
C ASP A 96 10.46 4.61 -0.53
N PHE A 97 11.52 5.37 -0.84
CA PHE A 97 12.28 6.13 0.16
C PHE A 97 11.51 7.31 0.75
N LEU A 98 10.73 8.03 -0.07
CA LEU A 98 9.87 9.12 0.40
C LEU A 98 8.78 8.59 1.34
N THR A 99 8.11 7.52 0.94
CA THR A 99 7.04 6.90 1.74
C THR A 99 7.59 6.37 3.05
N ALA A 100 8.72 5.66 3.02
CA ALA A 100 9.33 5.12 4.24
C ALA A 100 9.73 6.21 5.24
N ARG A 101 10.17 7.38 4.76
CA ARG A 101 10.51 8.52 5.63
C ARG A 101 9.29 9.25 6.15
N TYR A 102 8.28 9.46 5.32
CA TYR A 102 7.01 10.02 5.76
C TYR A 102 6.37 9.15 6.86
N ASP A 103 6.31 7.84 6.66
CA ASP A 103 5.79 6.90 7.65
C ASP A 103 6.58 6.94 8.96
N LEU A 104 7.91 7.04 8.88
CA LEU A 104 8.77 7.17 10.05
C LEU A 104 8.49 8.48 10.80
N GLN A 105 8.49 9.61 10.10
CA GLN A 105 8.21 10.93 10.68
C GLN A 105 6.82 10.97 11.33
N GLN A 106 5.81 10.38 10.70
CA GLN A 106 4.45 10.29 11.25
C GLN A 106 4.42 9.47 12.53
N SER A 107 5.15 8.35 12.59
CA SER A 107 5.24 7.51 13.78
C SER A 107 6.01 8.19 14.92
N GLU A 108 7.06 8.94 14.61
CA GLU A 108 7.83 9.72 15.59
C GLU A 108 7.02 10.89 16.14
N SER A 109 6.24 11.57 15.29
CA SER A 109 5.34 12.66 15.71
C SER A 109 4.27 12.13 16.66
N ALA A 110 3.64 10.99 16.34
CA ALA A 110 2.65 10.37 17.22
C ALA A 110 3.25 9.95 18.57
N LEU A 111 4.48 9.44 18.59
CA LEU A 111 5.20 9.13 19.82
C LEU A 111 5.50 10.39 20.64
N ALA A 112 5.91 11.48 19.99
CA ALA A 112 6.16 12.76 20.63
C ALA A 112 4.88 13.33 21.26
N ASP A 113 3.75 13.28 20.54
CA ASP A 113 2.45 13.72 21.05
C ASP A 113 2.02 12.93 22.29
N LEU A 114 2.17 11.59 22.25
CA LEU A 114 1.85 10.73 23.39
C LEU A 114 2.74 11.04 24.61
N ARG A 115 4.04 11.26 24.39
CA ARG A 115 4.98 11.67 25.45
C ARG A 115 4.65 13.06 26.00
N GLY A 116 4.25 13.99 25.14
CA GLY A 116 3.76 15.31 25.53
C GLY A 116 2.51 15.25 26.40
N ARG A 117 1.59 14.32 26.13
CA ARG A 117 0.41 14.11 26.99
C ARG A 117 0.78 13.62 28.40
N LEU A 118 1.90 12.91 28.55
CA LEU A 118 2.40 12.51 29.87
C LEU A 118 3.16 13.61 30.60
N SER A 119 3.43 14.78 30.00
CA SER A 119 4.10 15.87 30.71
C SER A 119 3.15 16.61 31.66
N ASP A 120 1.84 16.59 31.42
CA ASP A 120 0.82 17.10 32.36
C ASP A 120 -0.14 15.98 32.78
N THR A 121 0.17 15.33 33.89
CA THR A 121 -0.63 14.24 34.47
C THR A 121 -1.62 14.73 35.53
N THR A 122 -1.65 16.04 35.84
CA THR A 122 -2.38 16.56 37.01
C THR A 122 -3.89 16.37 36.93
N LYS A 123 -4.45 16.36 35.71
CA LYS A 123 -5.88 16.15 35.43
C LYS A 123 -6.19 14.74 34.93
N MET A 124 -5.20 13.86 34.87
CA MET A 124 -5.32 12.56 34.22
C MET A 124 -5.75 11.49 35.22
N SER A 125 -6.75 10.69 34.84
CA SER A 125 -7.11 9.50 35.62
C SER A 125 -6.01 8.44 35.54
N ARG A 126 -5.91 7.56 36.54
CA ARG A 126 -4.96 6.44 36.53
C ARG A 126 -5.13 5.54 35.30
N SER A 127 -6.37 5.31 34.86
CA SER A 127 -6.66 4.51 33.67
C SER A 127 -6.16 5.16 32.37
N GLU A 128 -6.32 6.48 32.24
CA GLU A 128 -5.77 7.22 31.09
C GLU A 128 -4.25 7.22 31.08
N TYR A 129 -3.62 7.36 32.25
CA TYR A 129 -2.17 7.29 32.36
C TYR A 129 -1.63 5.94 31.88
N LEU A 130 -2.23 4.84 32.35
CA LEU A 130 -1.83 3.49 31.94
C LEU A 130 -2.13 3.21 30.46
N SER A 131 -3.23 3.74 29.92
CA SER A 131 -3.54 3.59 28.50
C SER A 131 -2.51 4.32 27.63
N ILE A 132 -2.14 5.56 27.97
CA ILE A 132 -1.11 6.32 27.25
C ILE A 132 0.26 5.65 27.36
N GLN A 133 0.64 5.11 28.53
CA GLN A 133 1.88 4.32 28.65
C GLN A 133 1.89 3.12 27.70
N THR A 134 0.78 2.40 27.61
CA THR A 134 0.66 1.25 26.71
C THR A 134 0.75 1.69 25.25
N SER A 135 0.10 2.80 24.89
CA SER A 135 0.18 3.40 23.57
C SER A 135 1.59 3.85 23.21
N ILE A 136 2.35 4.41 24.16
CA ILE A 136 3.77 4.78 23.96
C ILE A 136 4.59 3.55 23.61
N LYS A 137 4.48 2.47 24.39
CA LYS A 137 5.20 1.23 24.13
C LYS A 137 4.89 0.66 22.74
N HIS A 138 3.62 0.74 22.31
CA HIS A 138 3.22 0.32 20.97
C HIS A 138 3.79 1.25 19.89
N ALA A 139 3.71 2.57 20.08
CA ALA A 139 4.25 3.56 19.15
C ALA A 139 5.78 3.43 19.00
N GLU A 140 6.50 3.18 20.09
CA GLU A 140 7.94 2.87 20.06
C GLU A 140 8.23 1.62 19.21
N GLY A 141 7.44 0.57 19.37
CA GLY A 141 7.52 -0.63 18.52
C GLY A 141 7.33 -0.31 17.03
N ILE A 142 6.36 0.54 16.70
CA ILE A 142 6.13 0.99 15.31
C ILE A 142 7.33 1.78 14.80
N VAL A 143 7.85 2.74 15.56
CA VAL A 143 9.02 3.55 15.16
C VAL A 143 10.20 2.62 14.86
N GLN A 144 10.50 1.68 15.75
CA GLN A 144 11.58 0.69 15.55
C GLN A 144 11.36 -0.14 14.28
N GLN A 145 10.14 -0.60 14.04
CA GLN A 145 9.80 -1.34 12.83
C GLN A 145 9.99 -0.51 11.56
N ARG A 146 9.60 0.78 11.58
CA ARG A 146 9.74 1.70 10.44
C ARG A 146 11.22 2.03 10.19
N GLN A 147 12.01 2.23 11.23
CA GLN A 147 13.46 2.39 11.14
C GLN A 147 14.11 1.16 10.49
N LYS A 148 13.78 -0.04 10.95
CA LYS A 148 14.27 -1.30 10.36
C LYS A 148 13.87 -1.44 8.89
N LYS A 149 12.63 -1.08 8.53
CA LYS A 149 12.18 -1.10 7.13
C LYS A 149 12.96 -0.12 6.26
N LEU A 150 13.24 1.08 6.76
CA LEU A 150 14.06 2.07 6.05
C LEU A 150 15.51 1.57 5.86
N GLU A 151 16.07 0.91 6.87
CA GLU A 151 17.40 0.30 6.80
C GLU A 151 17.44 -0.82 5.76
N GLN A 152 16.48 -1.75 5.78
CA GLN A 152 16.35 -2.79 4.75
C GLN A 152 16.19 -2.21 3.35
N LEU A 153 15.49 -1.08 3.22
CA LEU A 153 15.36 -0.36 1.95
C LEU A 153 16.70 0.24 1.50
N ARG A 154 17.50 0.78 2.44
CA ARG A 154 18.87 1.25 2.16
C ARG A 154 19.79 0.12 1.73
N GLU A 155 19.78 -1.01 2.44
CA GLU A 155 20.59 -2.18 2.09
C GLU A 155 20.24 -2.74 0.71
N SER A 156 18.95 -2.80 0.37
CA SER A 156 18.51 -3.28 -0.94
C SER A 156 18.87 -2.30 -2.05
N ALA A 157 18.83 -0.99 -1.76
CA ALA A 157 19.31 0.05 -2.66
C ALA A 157 20.84 -0.03 -2.87
N ASP A 158 21.61 -0.31 -1.81
CA ASP A 158 23.06 -0.52 -1.88
C ASP A 158 23.41 -1.75 -2.70
N ARG A 159 22.73 -2.89 -2.46
CA ARG A 159 22.88 -4.11 -3.27
C ARG A 159 22.55 -3.90 -4.74
N SER A 160 21.62 -3.00 -5.02
CA SER A 160 21.17 -2.68 -6.38
C SER A 160 21.95 -1.52 -7.01
N ALA A 161 23.01 -1.03 -6.36
CA ALA A 161 23.83 0.11 -6.80
C ALA A 161 23.03 1.40 -7.11
N VAL A 162 21.92 1.63 -6.39
CA VAL A 162 21.05 2.80 -6.56
C VAL A 162 21.82 4.07 -6.15
N PRO A 163 21.89 5.11 -6.98
CA PRO A 163 22.51 6.40 -6.64
C PRO A 163 21.97 7.01 -5.36
N LYS A 164 22.84 7.66 -4.58
CA LYS A 164 22.45 8.32 -3.32
C LYS A 164 21.40 9.41 -3.50
N GLU A 165 21.37 10.07 -4.66
CA GLU A 165 20.39 11.11 -5.01
C GLU A 165 18.94 10.61 -4.99
N LEU A 166 18.73 9.32 -5.25
CA LEU A 166 17.40 8.69 -5.21
C LEU A 166 16.98 8.29 -3.79
N ARG A 167 17.91 8.37 -2.83
CA ARG A 167 17.72 8.03 -1.41
C ARG A 167 17.55 9.27 -0.53
N GLN A 168 17.63 10.47 -1.13
CA GLN A 168 17.45 11.77 -0.48
C GLN A 168 16.01 12.27 -0.54
#